data_AF-A0AAP4D189-F1
#
_entry.id   AF-A0AAP4D189-F1
#
_cell.length_a   1.000
_cell.length_b   1.000
_cell.length_c   1.000
_cell.angle_alpha   90.00
_cell.angle_beta   90.00
_cell.angle_gamma   90.00
#
_symmetry.space_group_name_H-M   'P 1'
#
loop_
_entity.id
_entity.type
_entity.pdbx_description
1 polymer ?
#
loop_
_entity_poly.entity_id
_entity_poly.type
_entity_poly.pdbx_seq_one_letter_code
_entity_poly.pdbx_strand_id
1 'polypeptide(L)' 'MTQKKLELFFSSPMEYEELTLEVQLDRERVIEINQEQGVDNLEVELFGTDKEHGFIAKMPLDDLINILIEAKKTLQNK' A
#
# COMPACT_ATOMS: atom_id res chain seq x y z
N MET A 1 -19.04 16.86 -2.77
CA MET A 1 -18.28 15.63 -3.08
C MET A 1 -18.08 14.89 -1.78
N THR A 2 -18.35 13.59 -1.73
CA THR A 2 -18.06 12.77 -0.54
C THR A 2 -16.55 12.69 -0.38
N GLN A 3 -16.03 13.00 0.81
CA GLN A 3 -14.61 12.90 1.09
C GLN A 3 -14.21 11.43 1.07
N LYS A 4 -13.34 11.03 0.14
CA LYS A 4 -12.81 9.67 0.11
C LYS A 4 -12.02 9.41 1.40
N LYS A 5 -12.20 8.24 2.01
CA LYS A 5 -11.55 7.88 3.29
C LYS A 5 -10.54 6.76 3.10
N LEU A 6 -9.34 6.96 3.64
CA LEU A 6 -8.32 5.92 3.78
C LEU A 6 -8.46 5.21 5.13
N GLU A 7 -8.43 3.88 5.13
CA GLU A 7 -8.58 3.04 6.31
C GLU A 7 -7.58 1.87 6.28
N LEU A 8 -7.13 1.42 7.45
CA LEU A 8 -6.27 0.24 7.60
C LEU A 8 -7.12 -0.98 7.94
N PHE A 9 -6.85 -2.10 7.29
CA PHE A 9 -7.49 -3.38 7.56
C PHE A 9 -6.44 -4.46 7.76
N PHE A 10 -6.62 -5.27 8.80
CA PHE A 10 -5.83 -6.47 8.99
C PHE A 10 -6.49 -7.60 8.22
N SER A 11 -5.76 -8.18 7.28
CA SER A 11 -6.17 -9.40 6.60
C SER A 11 -5.16 -10.51 6.92
N SER A 12 -5.67 -11.71 7.14
CA SER A 12 -4.87 -12.94 7.13
C SER A 12 -5.67 -13.86 6.23
N PRO A 13 -5.41 -13.84 4.91
CA PRO A 13 -6.02 -14.83 4.03
C PRO A 13 -5.60 -16.21 4.55
N MET A 14 -6.52 -17.18 4.56
CA MET A 14 -6.26 -18.52 5.10
C MET A 14 -5.05 -19.24 4.49
N GLU A 15 -4.54 -18.74 3.36
CA GLU A 15 -3.41 -19.27 2.60
C GLU A 15 -2.05 -18.72 3.07
N TYR A 16 -2.02 -17.67 3.90
CA TYR A 16 -0.78 -17.07 4.41
C TYR A 16 -0.65 -17.28 5.93
N GLU A 17 0.53 -17.73 6.37
CA GLU A 17 0.85 -17.88 7.80
C GLU A 17 1.08 -16.52 8.49
N GLU A 18 1.48 -15.51 7.71
CA GLU A 18 1.82 -14.17 8.20
C GLU A 18 0.66 -13.18 8.00
N LEU A 19 0.60 -12.18 8.88
CA LEU A 19 -0.40 -11.12 8.86
C LEU A 19 -0.13 -10.14 7.70
N THR A 20 -1.17 -9.78 6.98
CA THR A 20 -1.14 -8.78 5.92
C THR A 20 -1.89 -7.52 6.38
N LEU A 21 -1.39 -6.34 6.00
CA LEU A 21 -2.07 -5.08 6.30
C LEU A 21 -2.47 -4.37 5.00
N GLU A 22 -3.74 -4.05 4.87
CA GLU A 22 -4.30 -3.37 3.70
C GLU A 22 -4.58 -1.90 3.98
N VAL A 23 -4.29 -1.04 3.01
CA VAL A 23 -4.85 0.31 2.95
C VAL A 23 -5.99 0.31 1.95
N GLN A 24 -7.18 0.69 2.41
CA GLN A 24 -8.38 0.76 1.58
C GLN A 24 -8.85 2.20 1.40
N LEU A 25 -9.26 2.54 0.17
CA LEU A 25 -9.91 3.80 -0.19
C LEU A 25 -11.38 3.51 -0.44
N ASP A 26 -12.28 4.03 0.40
CA ASP A 26 -13.72 3.78 0.30
C ASP A 26 -14.08 2.27 0.24
N ARG A 27 -13.35 1.45 1.02
CA ARG A 27 -13.44 -0.03 1.09
C ARG A 27 -12.90 -0.77 -0.13
N GLU A 28 -12.23 -0.09 -1.05
CA GLU A 28 -11.47 -0.72 -2.13
C GLU A 28 -10.00 -0.81 -1.73
N ARG A 29 -9.41 -2.00 -1.78
CA ARG A 29 -7.98 -2.20 -1.51
C ARG A 29 -7.14 -1.50 -2.57
N VAL A 30 -6.28 -0.59 -2.12
CA VAL A 30 -5.36 0.17 -2.98
C VAL A 30 -3.90 -0.15 -2.70
N ILE A 31 -3.60 -0.59 -1.47
CA ILE A 31 -2.27 -1.00 -1.05
C ILE A 31 -2.38 -2.24 -0.15
N GLU A 32 -1.43 -3.14 -0.26
CA GLU A 32 -1.22 -4.27 0.64
C GLU A 32 0.24 -4.26 1.13
N ILE A 33 0.45 -4.51 2.43
CA ILE A 33 1.75 -4.55 3.08
C ILE A 33 1.95 -5.98 3.59
N ASN A 34 2.99 -6.62 3.10
CA ASN A 34 3.30 -8.03 3.34
C ASN A 34 4.50 -8.19 4.28
N GLN A 35 4.37 -9.10 5.25
CA GLN A 35 5.38 -9.39 6.29
C GLN A 35 6.19 -10.66 6.00
N GLU A 36 6.05 -11.28 4.82
CA GLU A 36 6.66 -12.58 4.51
C GLU A 36 8.18 -12.61 4.65
N GLN A 37 8.85 -11.47 4.41
CA GLN A 37 10.32 -11.33 4.53
C GLN A 37 10.77 -10.84 5.93
N GLY A 38 9.86 -10.86 6.90
CA GLY A 38 10.05 -10.35 8.26
C GLY A 38 9.78 -8.86 8.40
N VAL A 39 9.64 -8.41 9.65
CA VAL A 39 9.29 -7.02 9.99
C VAL A 39 10.33 -5.98 9.56
N ASP A 40 11.57 -6.40 9.33
CA ASP A 40 12.66 -5.53 8.88
C ASP A 40 12.73 -5.40 7.34
N ASN A 41 11.97 -6.21 6.60
CA ASN A 41 11.97 -6.22 5.14
C ASN A 41 10.54 -6.20 4.58
N LEU A 42 9.68 -5.33 5.13
CA LEU A 42 8.30 -5.21 4.67
C LEU A 42 8.23 -4.82 3.20
N GLU A 43 7.36 -5.51 2.46
CA GLU A 43 7.10 -5.24 1.06
C GLU A 43 5.71 -4.65 0.90
N VAL A 44 5.53 -3.81 -0.11
CA VAL A 44 4.27 -3.16 -0.43
C VAL A 44 3.85 -3.50 -1.86
N GLU A 45 2.58 -3.85 -2.04
CA GLU A 45 1.93 -4.06 -3.32
C GLU A 45 0.91 -2.95 -3.57
N LEU A 46 1.05 -2.28 -4.72
CA LEU A 46 0.16 -1.21 -5.15
C LEU A 46 -0.81 -1.75 -6.20
N PHE A 47 -2.10 -1.51 -6.02
CA PHE A 47 -3.14 -1.97 -6.94
C PHE A 47 -3.63 -0.80 -7.79
N GLY A 48 -3.57 -0.96 -9.11
CA GLY A 48 -4.22 -0.05 -10.05
C GLY A 48 -5.75 -0.12 -9.97
N THR A 49 -6.42 0.98 -10.31
CA THR A 49 -7.90 1.04 -10.41
C THR A 49 -8.43 0.44 -11.71
N ASP A 50 -7.56 0.10 -12.66
CA ASP A 50 -7.97 -0.50 -13.92
C ASP A 50 -8.13 -2.01 -13.75
N LYS A 51 -9.37 -2.50 -13.91
CA LYS A 51 -9.72 -3.91 -13.78
C LYS A 51 -9.13 -4.77 -14.91
N GLU A 52 -8.76 -4.16 -16.04
CA GLU A 52 -8.19 -4.88 -17.19
C GLU A 52 -6.69 -5.10 -17.05
N HIS A 53 -5.99 -4.19 -16.37
CA HIS A 53 -4.56 -4.26 -16.14
C HIS A 53 -4.34 -4.17 -14.64
N GLY A 54 -4.38 -5.32 -13.98
CA GLY A 54 -4.00 -5.49 -12.58
C GLY A 54 -2.55 -5.10 -12.39
N PHE A 55 -2.28 -3.80 -12.43
CA PHE A 55 -0.97 -3.23 -12.23
C PHE A 55 -0.65 -3.43 -10.76
N ILE A 56 0.07 -4.52 -10.51
CA ILE A 56 0.65 -4.85 -9.23
C ILE A 56 2.11 -4.41 -9.35
N ALA A 57 2.45 -3.31 -8.67
CA ALA A 57 3.84 -2.95 -8.45
C ALA A 57 4.22 -3.36 -7.02
N LYS A 58 5.29 -4.14 -6.91
CA LYS A 58 5.84 -4.61 -5.63
C LYS A 58 7.21 -3.98 -5.40
N MET A 59 7.44 -3.46 -4.20
CA MET A 59 8.70 -2.81 -3.80
C MET A 59 8.87 -2.83 -2.28
N PRO A 60 10.06 -2.48 -1.74
CA PRO A 60 10.23 -2.26 -0.30
C PRO A 60 9.33 -1.13 0.21
N LEU A 61 8.73 -1.31 1.38
CA LEU A 61 7.83 -0.31 1.98
C LEU A 61 8.57 1.01 2.26
N ASP A 62 9.80 0.92 2.76
CA ASP A 62 10.62 2.10 3.10
C ASP A 62 10.93 2.95 1.86
N ASP A 63 11.20 2.32 0.72
CA ASP A 63 11.48 3.03 -0.53
C ASP A 63 10.27 3.86 -0.96
N LEU A 64 9.06 3.29 -0.88
CA LEU A 64 7.82 4.00 -1.18
C LEU A 64 7.56 5.17 -0.21
N ILE A 65 7.76 4.95 1.10
CA ILE A 65 7.56 6.00 2.10
C ILE A 65 8.54 7.16 1.85
N ASN A 66 9.81 6.84 1.62
CA ASN A 66 10.85 7.84 1.40
C ASN A 66 10.58 8.71 0.17
N ILE A 67 10.22 8.10 -0.97
CA ILE A 67 9.96 8.87 -2.18
C ILE A 67 8.69 9.73 -2.09
N LEU A 68 7.65 9.27 -1.37
CA LEU A 68 6.43 10.07 -1.15
C LEU A 68 6.71 11.28 -0.24
N ILE A 69 7.54 11.11 0.80
CA ILE A 69 7.98 12.21 1.67
C ILE A 69 8.79 13.24 0.85
N GLU A 70 9.71 12.78 0.01
CA GLU A 70 10.52 13.63 -0.86
C GLU A 70 9.65 14.41 -1.86
N ALA A 71 8.69 13.74 -2.51
CA ALA A 71 7.75 14.36 -3.44
C ALA A 71 6.94 15.47 -2.76
N LYS A 72 6.43 15.23 -1.55
CA LYS A 72 5.68 16.23 -0.77
C LYS A 72 6.55 17.46 -0.47
N LYS A 73 7.77 17.26 0.04
CA LYS A 73 8.70 18.36 0.34
C LYS A 73 9.02 19.18 -0.91
N THR A 74 9.23 18.50 -2.04
CA THR A 74 9.51 19.13 -3.33
C THR A 74 8.37 20.05 -3.77
N LEU A 75 7.11 19.62 -3.62
CA LEU A 75 5.96 20.43 -3.98
C LEU A 75 5.71 21.61 -3.03
N GLN A 76 6.06 21.49 -1.74
CA GLN A 76 5.91 22.58 -0.76
C GLN A 76 6.95 23.69 -0.92
N ASN A 77 8.08 23.39 -1.57
CA ASN A 77 9.16 24.33 -1.82
C ASN A 77 9.14 24.93 -3.24
N LYS A 78 8.02 24.76 -3.96
CA LYS A 78 7.71 25.45 -5.23
C LYS A 78 6.80 26.64 -4.96
#